data_AF-A0A0P7BNX0-F1
#
_entry.id   AF-A0A0P7BNX0-F1
#
_cell.length_a   1.000
_cell.length_b   1.000
_cell.length_c   1.000
_cell.angle_alpha   90.00
_cell.angle_beta   90.00
_cell.angle_gamma   90.00
#
_symmetry.space_group_name_H-M   'P 1'
#
loop_
_entity.id
_entity.type
_entity.pdbx_description
1 polymer ?
#
loop_
_entity_poly.entity_id
_entity_poly.type
_entity_poly.pdbx_seq_one_letter_code
_entity_poly.pdbx_strand_id
1 'polypeptide(L)'
;MGGFYERSDPPLPDPRRPKFPYRQGFSVSIHSHVPPPPFGVCYPDGPDRDGSIIDPEELGFNRTDWCLKNPPAEAPDHLEECSEEDCKNNADSDDDAEAVPHPDADDSVHNLHVLDEIACKDGRGAQVVRCYLDKDEDKVLVAKIYDALYYHHGRDVTYHADYDYRREAAAYEDMKKKGIDGTLVPKYYGSWTFDAPLLGSPPTTRPVRMILMEWIEGVSMDSAVVNGHLNGLYEPIPPQQRLNILAKAMEIDTTLWHHGIRHRDLAPRNIMLVGENMDIKIPRVVLVDFNQAVCLNRLGKPRVTKKLPVSPRYRYWNDRGEFIPWLPEPHRSDYKVFNGWLKVTWKHSKDFGPFTTSWKDFNANYKIRPPLPDAEVSDTKPSDVSTESE
;
A
#
# COMPACT_ATOMS: atom_id res chain seq x y z
N MET A 1 0.18 12.00 -12.42
CA MET A 1 -0.88 13.01 -12.17
C MET A 1 -1.80 13.04 -13.37
N GLY A 2 -2.88 12.27 -13.33
CA GLY A 2 -4.01 12.46 -14.25
C GLY A 2 -4.92 13.51 -13.64
N GLY A 3 -5.29 14.54 -14.40
CA GLY A 3 -6.26 15.52 -13.95
C GLY A 3 -7.60 14.83 -13.68
N PHE A 4 -8.05 14.91 -12.44
CA PHE A 4 -9.42 14.54 -12.08
C PHE A 4 -10.31 15.65 -12.64
N TYR A 5 -11.16 15.31 -13.61
CA TYR A 5 -12.27 16.17 -13.98
C TYR A 5 -13.21 16.23 -12.77
N GLU A 6 -13.18 17.33 -12.03
CA GLU A 6 -14.21 17.65 -11.05
C GLU A 6 -15.54 17.76 -11.81
N ARG A 7 -16.47 16.85 -11.53
CA ARG A 7 -17.82 16.93 -12.07
C ARG A 7 -18.51 18.20 -11.56
N SER A 8 -19.19 18.90 -12.47
CA SER A 8 -19.96 20.11 -12.16
C SER A 8 -21.34 19.83 -11.56
N ASP A 9 -21.87 18.62 -11.71
CA ASP A 9 -23.20 18.27 -11.24
C ASP A 9 -23.17 17.75 -9.80
N PRO A 10 -24.13 18.15 -8.94
CA PRO A 10 -24.21 17.65 -7.58
C PRO A 10 -24.54 16.15 -7.57
N PRO A 11 -23.97 15.37 -6.63
CA PRO A 11 -24.23 13.94 -6.53
C PRO A 11 -25.72 13.66 -6.31
N LEU A 12 -26.20 12.52 -6.83
CA LEU A 12 -27.59 12.10 -6.67
C LEU A 12 -27.97 12.03 -5.18
N PRO A 13 -29.20 12.42 -4.80
CA PRO A 13 -29.68 12.29 -3.43
C PRO A 13 -29.57 10.84 -2.94
N ASP A 14 -28.95 10.65 -1.78
CA ASP A 14 -28.75 9.33 -1.18
C ASP A 14 -29.29 9.32 0.27
N PRO A 15 -30.61 9.20 0.46
CA PRO A 15 -31.25 9.29 1.77
C PRO A 15 -30.95 8.08 2.67
N ARG A 16 -30.46 6.96 2.10
CA ARG A 16 -30.12 5.75 2.85
C ARG A 16 -28.67 5.71 3.30
N ARG A 17 -27.83 6.63 2.81
CA ARG A 17 -26.42 6.72 3.19
C ARG A 17 -26.26 7.29 4.60
N PRO A 18 -25.70 6.52 5.55
CA PRO A 18 -25.40 7.04 6.88
C PRO A 18 -24.31 8.11 6.83
N LYS A 19 -24.27 8.96 7.85
CA LYS A 19 -23.11 9.84 8.10
C LYS A 19 -21.86 8.98 8.29
N PHE A 20 -20.73 9.48 7.81
CA PHE A 20 -19.42 8.82 7.88
C PHE A 20 -19.12 8.29 9.30
N PRO A 21 -19.00 6.96 9.50
CA PRO A 21 -19.05 6.37 10.84
C PRO A 21 -17.68 6.10 11.48
N TYR A 22 -16.59 6.10 10.71
CA TYR A 22 -15.26 5.63 11.15
C TYR A 22 -14.52 6.68 11.96
N ARG A 23 -14.88 6.80 13.23
CA ARG A 23 -14.31 7.73 14.20
C ARG A 23 -14.27 7.12 15.59
N GLN A 24 -13.56 7.77 16.52
CA GLN A 24 -13.51 7.36 17.92
C GLN A 24 -14.90 7.00 18.47
N GLY A 25 -14.99 5.84 19.12
CA GLY A 25 -16.23 5.29 19.67
C GLY A 25 -17.08 4.47 18.70
N PHE A 26 -16.68 4.36 17.43
CA PHE A 26 -17.24 3.35 16.53
C PHE A 26 -16.88 1.95 17.01
N SER A 27 -17.84 1.03 17.00
CA SER A 27 -17.62 -0.37 17.36
C SER A 27 -18.50 -1.28 16.54
N VAL A 28 -17.96 -2.43 16.13
CA VAL A 28 -18.67 -3.38 15.26
C VAL A 28 -18.16 -4.79 15.47
N SER A 29 -19.05 -5.78 15.34
CA SER A 29 -18.66 -7.19 15.31
C SER A 29 -18.13 -7.54 13.92
N ILE A 30 -16.95 -8.15 13.89
CA ILE A 30 -16.24 -8.57 12.69
C ILE A 30 -16.07 -10.09 12.72
N HIS A 31 -16.05 -10.71 11.55
CA HIS A 31 -15.72 -12.13 11.41
C HIS A 31 -14.67 -12.33 10.34
N SER A 32 -13.93 -13.44 10.44
CA SER A 32 -12.88 -13.77 9.48
C SER A 32 -13.45 -13.86 8.07
N HIS A 33 -12.67 -13.44 7.08
CA HIS A 33 -13.02 -13.47 5.66
C HIS A 33 -11.82 -13.93 4.83
N VAL A 34 -12.08 -14.79 3.85
CA VAL A 34 -11.06 -15.25 2.89
C VAL A 34 -11.14 -14.38 1.63
N PRO A 35 -10.10 -13.59 1.30
CA PRO A 35 -10.11 -12.76 0.11
C PRO A 35 -10.27 -13.62 -1.16
N PRO A 36 -11.30 -13.38 -2.00
CA PRO A 36 -11.46 -14.11 -3.24
C PRO A 36 -10.45 -13.68 -4.32
N PRO A 37 -10.12 -14.57 -5.28
CA PRO A 37 -9.36 -14.20 -6.47
C PRO A 37 -10.11 -13.17 -7.35
N PRO A 38 -9.43 -12.49 -8.29
CA PRO A 38 -8.00 -12.62 -8.60
C PRO A 38 -7.09 -11.74 -7.75
N PHE A 39 -5.81 -12.07 -7.75
CA PHE A 39 -4.76 -11.37 -7.00
C PHE A 39 -3.76 -10.64 -7.94
N GLY A 40 -4.28 -10.20 -9.10
CA GLY A 40 -3.53 -9.79 -10.29
C GLY A 40 -3.79 -8.36 -10.78
N VAL A 41 -3.51 -8.13 -12.07
CA VAL A 41 -3.61 -6.78 -12.70
C VAL A 41 -5.06 -6.41 -13.04
N CYS A 42 -5.93 -7.41 -13.25
CA CYS A 42 -7.32 -7.26 -13.66
C CYS A 42 -8.18 -8.42 -13.14
N TYR A 43 -9.50 -8.21 -13.06
CA TYR A 43 -10.50 -9.28 -13.05
C TYR A 43 -10.30 -10.11 -14.34
N PRO A 44 -10.03 -11.42 -14.28
CA PRO A 44 -10.12 -12.26 -15.46
C PRO A 44 -11.60 -12.27 -15.86
N ASP A 45 -11.93 -11.48 -16.89
CA ASP A 45 -13.12 -11.58 -17.74
C ASP A 45 -14.38 -12.18 -17.07
N GLY A 46 -14.77 -11.63 -15.91
CA GLY A 46 -16.12 -11.77 -15.42
C GLY A 46 -17.01 -10.86 -16.27
N PRO A 47 -18.19 -11.31 -16.72
CA PRO A 47 -18.89 -10.70 -17.86
C PRO A 47 -19.25 -9.20 -17.76
N ASP A 48 -19.13 -8.53 -16.60
CA ASP A 48 -19.71 -7.18 -16.44
C ASP A 48 -18.93 -6.16 -15.58
N ARG A 49 -17.68 -6.41 -15.17
CA ARG A 49 -16.92 -5.45 -14.31
C ARG A 49 -15.54 -5.09 -14.86
N ASP A 50 -15.51 -4.46 -16.03
CA ASP A 50 -14.37 -3.64 -16.43
C ASP A 50 -14.37 -2.37 -15.57
N GLY A 51 -13.42 -2.25 -14.64
CA GLY A 51 -13.27 -1.11 -13.73
C GLY A 51 -12.97 0.23 -14.40
N SER A 52 -13.10 0.33 -15.74
CA SER A 52 -12.67 1.49 -16.50
C SER A 52 -13.76 2.42 -17.03
N ILE A 53 -15.08 2.15 -16.98
CA ILE A 53 -15.99 2.95 -17.84
C ILE A 53 -17.22 3.59 -17.20
N ILE A 54 -17.85 3.07 -16.14
CA ILE A 54 -19.18 3.59 -15.77
C ILE A 54 -19.25 4.09 -14.33
N ASP A 55 -19.42 5.40 -14.17
CA ASP A 55 -19.81 6.01 -12.91
C ASP A 55 -21.26 5.61 -12.60
N PRO A 56 -21.54 5.03 -11.40
CA PRO A 56 -22.89 4.63 -11.00
C PRO A 56 -23.95 5.71 -11.21
N GLU A 57 -23.58 6.98 -11.05
CA GLU A 57 -24.48 8.11 -11.21
C GLU A 57 -24.88 8.32 -12.68
N GLU A 58 -24.05 7.95 -13.67
CA GLU A 58 -24.42 7.99 -15.11
C GLU A 58 -25.48 6.97 -15.45
N LEU A 59 -25.53 5.88 -14.69
CA LEU A 59 -26.56 4.85 -14.79
C LEU A 59 -27.79 5.17 -13.93
N GLY A 60 -27.83 6.36 -13.30
CA GLY A 60 -28.94 6.79 -12.45
C GLY A 60 -28.99 6.12 -11.08
N PHE A 61 -27.91 5.48 -10.64
CA PHE A 61 -27.82 4.88 -9.30
C PHE A 61 -27.19 5.86 -8.31
N ASN A 62 -27.83 6.07 -7.15
CA ASN A 62 -27.11 6.61 -6.00
C ASN A 62 -26.15 5.56 -5.43
N ARG A 63 -25.26 5.98 -4.54
CA ARG A 63 -24.18 5.11 -4.04
C ARG A 63 -24.72 3.93 -3.24
N THR A 64 -25.70 4.15 -2.38
CA THR A 64 -26.29 3.06 -1.59
C THR A 64 -26.91 1.99 -2.48
N ASP A 65 -27.70 2.38 -3.49
CA ASP A 65 -28.28 1.44 -4.45
C ASP A 65 -27.20 0.70 -5.23
N TRP A 66 -26.14 1.39 -5.64
CA TRP A 66 -25.03 0.76 -6.34
C TRP A 66 -24.32 -0.28 -5.47
N CYS A 67 -24.03 0.04 -4.20
CA CYS A 67 -23.38 -0.88 -3.27
C CYS A 67 -24.23 -2.12 -2.98
N LEU A 68 -25.56 -1.96 -2.87
CA LEU A 68 -26.48 -3.08 -2.67
C LEU A 68 -26.61 -3.96 -3.91
N LYS A 69 -26.64 -3.35 -5.10
CA LYS A 69 -26.69 -4.08 -6.37
C LYS A 69 -25.38 -4.81 -6.67
N ASN A 70 -24.26 -4.23 -6.24
CA ASN A 70 -22.91 -4.69 -6.53
C ASN A 70 -22.10 -4.92 -5.24
N PRO A 71 -22.47 -5.89 -4.39
CA PRO A 71 -21.68 -6.16 -3.19
C PRO A 71 -20.24 -6.61 -3.57
N PRO A 72 -19.26 -6.43 -2.65
CA PRO A 72 -17.95 -7.07 -2.75
C PRO A 72 -18.14 -8.57 -2.94
N ALA A 73 -17.35 -9.21 -3.80
CA ALA A 73 -17.54 -10.66 -3.97
C ALA A 73 -17.12 -11.44 -2.72
N GLU A 74 -17.79 -12.56 -2.52
CA GLU A 74 -17.50 -13.54 -1.48
C GLU A 74 -16.42 -14.51 -1.95
N ALA A 75 -15.81 -15.22 -1.00
CA ALA A 75 -15.03 -16.41 -1.32
C ALA A 75 -15.90 -17.41 -2.09
N PRO A 76 -15.35 -18.17 -3.06
CA PRO A 76 -16.11 -19.25 -3.68
C PRO A 76 -16.53 -20.23 -2.58
N ASP A 77 -17.84 -20.35 -2.39
CA ASP A 77 -18.45 -21.41 -1.61
C ASP A 77 -18.21 -22.70 -2.40
N HIS A 78 -17.08 -23.35 -2.11
CA HIS A 78 -16.75 -24.68 -2.62
C HIS A 78 -16.46 -24.68 -4.13
N LEU A 79 -15.57 -25.57 -4.55
CA LEU A 79 -15.18 -25.75 -5.95
C LEU A 79 -16.43 -26.21 -6.74
N GLU A 80 -17.14 -25.29 -7.39
CA GLU A 80 -17.82 -25.67 -8.62
C GLU A 80 -16.70 -26.08 -9.58
N GLU A 81 -16.58 -27.40 -9.77
CA GLU A 81 -15.74 -28.03 -10.79
C GLU A 81 -15.89 -27.22 -12.07
N CYS A 82 -14.83 -26.51 -12.48
CA CYS A 82 -14.77 -25.98 -13.83
C CYS A 82 -14.98 -27.18 -14.75
N SER A 83 -16.13 -27.22 -15.41
CA SER A 83 -16.48 -28.24 -16.38
C SER A 83 -15.32 -28.43 -17.35
N GLU A 84 -14.90 -29.68 -17.53
CA GLU A 84 -13.73 -30.15 -18.30
C GLU A 84 -13.69 -29.71 -19.79
N GLU A 85 -14.59 -28.84 -20.25
CA GLU A 85 -14.69 -28.46 -21.67
C GLU A 85 -13.81 -27.28 -22.09
N ASP A 86 -13.30 -26.45 -21.16
CA ASP A 86 -12.45 -25.29 -21.51
C ASP A 86 -10.93 -25.55 -21.43
N CYS A 87 -10.49 -26.75 -21.04
CA CYS A 87 -9.05 -27.07 -20.89
C CYS A 87 -8.47 -27.96 -22.00
N LYS A 88 -9.12 -28.07 -23.16
CA LYS A 88 -8.52 -28.72 -24.34
C LYS A 88 -7.83 -27.69 -25.22
N ASN A 89 -6.66 -27.22 -24.79
CA ASN A 89 -5.55 -26.79 -25.65
C ASN A 89 -4.35 -26.37 -24.79
N ASN A 90 -3.68 -27.34 -24.16
CA ASN A 90 -2.21 -27.38 -24.01
C ASN A 90 -1.87 -28.66 -23.23
N ALA A 91 -1.40 -29.67 -23.97
CA ALA A 91 -0.89 -30.90 -23.40
C ALA A 91 0.48 -30.69 -22.72
N ASP A 92 0.72 -31.51 -21.70
CA ASP A 92 1.98 -31.85 -21.04
C ASP A 92 2.48 -30.91 -19.94
N SER A 93 1.80 -30.97 -18.78
CA SER A 93 2.48 -31.06 -17.48
C SER A 93 1.52 -31.62 -16.42
N ASP A 94 1.76 -32.87 -16.00
CA ASP A 94 1.14 -33.52 -14.85
C ASP A 94 1.63 -32.87 -13.54
N ASP A 95 1.06 -31.73 -13.16
CA ASP A 95 1.13 -31.23 -11.79
C ASP A 95 -0.27 -30.75 -11.40
N ASP A 96 -1.02 -31.66 -10.78
CA ASP A 96 -2.25 -31.37 -10.04
C ASP A 96 -1.93 -30.33 -8.97
N ALA A 97 -2.15 -29.05 -9.29
CA ALA A 97 -2.14 -27.98 -8.31
C ALA A 97 -3.41 -28.08 -7.47
N GLU A 98 -3.42 -29.03 -6.52
CA GLU A 98 -4.41 -29.07 -5.44
C GLU A 98 -4.48 -27.69 -4.79
N ALA A 99 -5.67 -27.09 -4.80
CA ALA A 99 -5.96 -25.89 -4.04
C ALA A 99 -5.78 -26.21 -2.56
N VAL A 100 -4.67 -25.75 -1.97
CA VAL A 100 -4.38 -25.93 -0.54
C VAL A 100 -5.51 -25.29 0.29
N PRO A 101 -6.22 -26.04 1.13
CA PRO A 101 -7.24 -25.49 2.03
C PRO A 101 -6.62 -24.42 2.93
N HIS A 102 -7.31 -23.29 3.09
CA HIS A 102 -6.81 -22.17 3.89
C HIS A 102 -6.84 -22.55 5.39
N PRO A 103 -5.70 -22.58 6.10
CA PRO A 103 -5.64 -23.13 7.46
C PRO A 103 -6.15 -22.19 8.57
N ASP A 104 -6.64 -20.99 8.25
CA ASP A 104 -6.86 -19.91 9.24
C ASP A 104 -8.27 -19.27 9.19
N ALA A 105 -9.24 -19.81 8.45
CA ALA A 105 -10.63 -19.36 8.57
C ALA A 105 -11.23 -19.93 9.87
N ASP A 106 -10.79 -19.40 11.01
CA ASP A 106 -11.45 -19.62 12.28
C ASP A 106 -12.81 -18.90 12.24
N ASP A 107 -13.87 -19.55 12.72
CA ASP A 107 -15.22 -18.97 12.97
C ASP A 107 -15.19 -17.87 14.06
N SER A 108 -13.99 -17.33 14.33
CA SER A 108 -13.73 -16.25 15.27
C SER A 108 -14.54 -15.01 14.90
N VAL A 109 -15.38 -14.61 15.86
CA VAL A 109 -16.07 -13.33 15.87
C VAL A 109 -15.41 -12.48 16.93
N HIS A 110 -14.99 -11.28 16.55
CA HIS A 110 -14.41 -10.29 17.45
C HIS A 110 -15.20 -8.99 17.40
N ASN A 111 -15.16 -8.21 18.47
CA ASN A 111 -15.66 -6.85 18.46
C ASN A 111 -14.50 -5.89 18.24
N LEU A 112 -14.55 -5.15 17.13
CA LEU A 112 -13.60 -4.09 16.84
C LEU A 112 -14.05 -2.80 17.52
N HIS A 113 -13.12 -2.13 18.18
CA HIS A 113 -13.34 -0.84 18.82
C HIS A 113 -12.38 0.21 18.26
N VAL A 114 -12.90 1.29 17.66
CA VAL A 114 -12.08 2.38 17.10
C VAL A 114 -11.63 3.33 18.20
N LEU A 115 -10.31 3.48 18.32
CA LEU A 115 -9.66 4.41 19.22
C LEU A 115 -9.64 5.82 18.61
N ASP A 116 -9.11 5.94 17.40
CA ASP A 116 -9.01 7.21 16.68
C ASP A 116 -8.71 7.00 15.19
N GLU A 117 -8.89 8.07 14.43
CA GLU A 117 -8.64 8.16 13.00
C GLU A 117 -7.15 8.36 12.70
N ILE A 118 -6.56 7.49 11.88
CA ILE A 118 -5.25 7.74 11.27
C ILE A 118 -5.45 8.50 9.97
N ALA A 119 -6.38 8.02 9.14
CA ALA A 119 -6.59 8.52 7.80
C ALA A 119 -8.03 8.25 7.35
N CYS A 120 -8.94 9.12 7.75
CA CYS A 120 -10.36 8.99 7.49
C CYS A 120 -10.93 10.24 6.81
N LYS A 121 -11.58 10.06 5.67
CA LYS A 121 -12.31 11.13 4.97
C LYS A 121 -13.25 10.53 3.93
N ASP A 122 -14.45 11.09 3.82
CA ASP A 122 -15.36 10.74 2.73
C ASP A 122 -14.70 11.05 1.36
N GLY A 123 -14.74 10.08 0.45
CA GLY A 123 -14.15 10.19 -0.88
C GLY A 123 -12.64 9.94 -0.96
N ARG A 124 -11.99 9.46 0.11
CA ARG A 124 -10.54 9.15 0.16
C ARG A 124 -10.17 7.80 -0.45
N GLY A 125 -11.08 6.83 -0.41
CA GLY A 125 -10.76 5.41 -0.63
C GLY A 125 -10.84 4.64 0.69
N ALA A 126 -9.86 3.77 0.94
CA ALA A 126 -9.80 3.01 2.21
C ALA A 126 -9.65 3.94 3.42
N GLN A 127 -10.31 3.58 4.52
CA GLN A 127 -10.31 4.32 5.77
C GLN A 127 -9.38 3.62 6.76
N VAL A 128 -8.52 4.37 7.45
CA VAL A 128 -7.50 3.78 8.34
C VAL A 128 -7.69 4.31 9.75
N VAL A 129 -7.84 3.39 10.71
CA VAL A 129 -8.11 3.71 12.11
C VAL A 129 -7.22 2.89 13.04
N ARG A 130 -6.87 3.46 14.20
CA ARG A 130 -6.36 2.68 15.33
C ARG A 130 -7.52 2.01 16.05
N CYS A 131 -7.31 0.77 16.47
CA CYS A 131 -8.35 -0.02 17.11
C CYS A 131 -7.76 -1.04 18.08
N TYR A 132 -8.63 -1.68 18.85
CA TYR A 132 -8.35 -2.90 19.58
C TYR A 132 -9.50 -3.89 19.39
N LEU A 133 -9.28 -5.16 19.77
CA LEU A 133 -10.29 -6.21 19.70
C LEU A 133 -10.80 -6.59 21.08
N ASP A 134 -12.11 -6.79 21.17
CA ASP A 134 -12.85 -7.20 22.35
C ASP A 134 -12.52 -6.37 23.59
N LYS A 135 -11.74 -6.95 24.52
CA LYS A 135 -11.34 -6.32 25.77
C LYS A 135 -9.82 -6.14 25.88
N ASP A 136 -9.09 -6.42 24.80
CA ASP A 136 -7.63 -6.35 24.77
C ASP A 136 -7.17 -4.94 24.39
N GLU A 137 -7.46 -3.96 25.25
CA GLU A 137 -7.10 -2.54 25.05
C GLU A 137 -5.58 -2.32 24.99
N ASP A 138 -4.80 -3.24 25.58
CA ASP A 138 -3.33 -3.18 25.58
C ASP A 138 -2.74 -3.46 24.19
N LYS A 139 -3.49 -4.14 23.31
CA LYS A 139 -3.03 -4.49 21.96
C LYS A 139 -3.66 -3.59 20.91
N VAL A 140 -2.99 -2.47 20.66
CA VAL A 140 -3.36 -1.53 19.59
C VAL A 140 -3.03 -2.12 18.20
N LEU A 141 -4.03 -2.09 17.33
CA LEU A 141 -3.99 -2.54 15.94
C LEU A 141 -4.35 -1.40 14.99
N VAL A 142 -4.10 -1.63 13.70
CA VAL A 142 -4.63 -0.81 12.61
C VAL A 142 -5.66 -1.61 11.84
N ALA A 143 -6.85 -1.03 11.69
CA ALA A 143 -7.83 -1.50 10.73
C ALA A 143 -7.80 -0.61 9.50
N LYS A 144 -7.68 -1.25 8.33
CA LYS A 144 -7.88 -0.61 7.03
C LYS A 144 -9.19 -1.13 6.44
N ILE A 145 -10.15 -0.23 6.27
CA ILE A 145 -11.55 -0.52 5.98
C ILE A 145 -11.87 -0.07 4.54
N TYR A 146 -12.37 -0.99 3.73
CA TYR A 146 -12.65 -0.79 2.30
C TYR A 146 -14.16 -0.66 2.08
N ASP A 147 -14.75 0.41 2.59
CA ASP A 147 -16.18 0.68 2.45
C ASP A 147 -16.47 1.49 1.19
N ALA A 148 -16.94 0.79 0.15
CA ALA A 148 -17.30 1.38 -1.15
C ALA A 148 -18.23 2.60 -1.03
N LEU A 149 -19.08 2.68 0.01
CA LEU A 149 -20.00 3.80 0.19
C LEU A 149 -19.26 5.13 0.42
N TYR A 150 -18.02 5.11 0.90
CA TYR A 150 -17.19 6.30 1.19
C TYR A 150 -15.94 6.40 0.30
N TYR A 151 -15.89 5.66 -0.81
CA TYR A 151 -14.85 5.78 -1.83
C TYR A 151 -15.04 7.03 -2.71
N HIS A 152 -14.01 7.40 -3.48
CA HIS A 152 -14.03 8.58 -4.37
C HIS A 152 -15.13 8.49 -5.44
N HIS A 153 -15.70 9.63 -5.84
CA HIS A 153 -16.72 9.70 -6.91
C HIS A 153 -16.12 9.44 -8.31
N GLY A 154 -16.96 9.25 -9.32
CA GLY A 154 -16.51 9.27 -10.72
C GLY A 154 -16.09 7.92 -11.31
N ARG A 155 -16.22 6.81 -10.57
CA ARG A 155 -15.89 5.44 -11.00
C ARG A 155 -16.73 4.42 -10.23
N ASP A 156 -16.66 3.15 -10.64
CA ASP A 156 -17.25 2.04 -9.88
C ASP A 156 -16.57 1.88 -8.52
N VAL A 157 -17.19 2.46 -7.50
CA VAL A 157 -16.70 2.44 -6.11
C VAL A 157 -16.65 1.04 -5.52
N THR A 158 -17.54 0.14 -5.94
CA THR A 158 -17.59 -1.24 -5.43
C THR A 158 -16.43 -2.05 -5.97
N TYR A 159 -16.15 -1.91 -7.28
CA TYR A 159 -14.97 -2.47 -7.90
C TYR A 159 -13.69 -1.97 -7.24
N HIS A 160 -13.56 -0.65 -7.03
CA HIS A 160 -12.33 -0.09 -6.46
C HIS A 160 -12.06 -0.54 -5.02
N ALA A 161 -13.09 -0.55 -4.16
CA ALA A 161 -12.94 -1.01 -2.79
C ALA A 161 -12.53 -2.49 -2.72
N ASP A 162 -13.20 -3.32 -3.52
CA ASP A 162 -12.92 -4.75 -3.59
C ASP A 162 -11.53 -5.04 -4.20
N TYR A 163 -11.14 -4.30 -5.23
CA TYR A 163 -9.83 -4.38 -5.88
C TYR A 163 -8.68 -4.01 -4.93
N ASP A 164 -8.81 -2.91 -4.20
CA ASP A 164 -7.81 -2.49 -3.20
C ASP A 164 -7.68 -3.54 -2.09
N TYR A 165 -8.81 -4.02 -1.56
CA TYR A 165 -8.88 -5.00 -0.48
C TYR A 165 -8.17 -6.31 -0.85
N ARG A 166 -8.56 -6.93 -1.98
CA ARG A 166 -8.06 -8.27 -2.36
C ARG A 166 -6.56 -8.28 -2.60
N ARG A 167 -6.04 -7.25 -3.27
CA ARG A 167 -4.61 -7.16 -3.61
C ARG A 167 -3.76 -6.97 -2.37
N GLU A 168 -4.22 -6.10 -1.47
CA GLU A 168 -3.52 -5.84 -0.22
C GLU A 168 -3.54 -7.06 0.69
N ALA A 169 -4.71 -7.68 0.89
CA ALA A 169 -4.84 -8.89 1.69
C ALA A 169 -3.97 -10.04 1.15
N ALA A 170 -3.99 -10.27 -0.17
CA ALA A 170 -3.17 -11.30 -0.81
C ALA A 170 -1.66 -11.04 -0.65
N ALA A 171 -1.23 -9.78 -0.75
CA ALA A 171 0.16 -9.43 -0.51
C ALA A 171 0.57 -9.75 0.93
N TYR A 172 -0.23 -9.34 1.92
CA TYR A 172 0.07 -9.62 3.32
C TYR A 172 0.06 -11.11 3.65
N GLU A 173 -0.88 -11.88 3.12
CA GLU A 173 -0.88 -13.34 3.25
C GLU A 173 0.39 -13.98 2.67
N ASP A 174 0.83 -13.55 1.49
CA ASP A 174 2.07 -14.05 0.88
C ASP A 174 3.29 -13.67 1.73
N MET A 175 3.33 -12.45 2.28
CA MET A 175 4.40 -11.99 3.15
C MET A 175 4.44 -12.75 4.48
N LYS A 176 3.27 -13.03 5.09
CA LYS A 176 3.12 -13.88 6.27
C LYS A 176 3.65 -15.30 6.01
N LYS A 177 3.27 -15.91 4.89
CA LYS A 177 3.78 -17.24 4.46
C LYS A 177 5.30 -17.28 4.27
N LYS A 178 5.93 -16.14 3.96
CA LYS A 178 7.39 -16.02 3.83
C LYS A 178 8.08 -15.61 5.14
N GLY A 179 7.33 -15.33 6.21
CA GLY A 179 7.88 -14.93 7.51
C GLY A 179 8.54 -13.55 7.50
N ILE A 180 8.10 -12.65 6.60
CA ILE A 180 8.64 -11.29 6.49
C ILE A 180 7.67 -10.21 7.00
N ASP A 181 6.49 -10.61 7.45
CA ASP A 181 5.58 -9.73 8.18
C ASP A 181 6.09 -9.46 9.60
N GLY A 182 5.80 -8.28 10.13
CA GLY A 182 6.36 -7.79 11.40
C GLY A 182 7.85 -7.46 11.36
N THR A 183 8.54 -7.70 10.24
CA THR A 183 9.96 -7.36 10.06
C THR A 183 10.15 -6.28 9.01
N LEU A 184 9.81 -6.57 7.74
CA LEU A 184 9.94 -5.64 6.61
C LEU A 184 8.66 -4.84 6.33
N VAL A 185 7.53 -5.40 6.75
CA VAL A 185 6.16 -4.87 6.60
C VAL A 185 5.42 -5.05 7.92
N PRO A 186 4.26 -4.39 8.14
CA PRO A 186 3.45 -4.63 9.33
C PRO A 186 3.11 -6.11 9.51
N LYS A 187 3.10 -6.58 10.76
CA LYS A 187 2.55 -7.92 11.06
C LYS A 187 1.09 -7.99 10.62
N TYR A 188 0.69 -9.08 9.98
CA TYR A 188 -0.66 -9.27 9.47
C TYR A 188 -1.52 -10.09 10.42
N TYR A 189 -2.69 -9.56 10.80
CA TYR A 189 -3.64 -10.21 11.72
C TYR A 189 -4.90 -10.72 11.01
N GLY A 190 -4.90 -10.75 9.68
CA GLY A 190 -5.95 -11.38 8.89
C GLY A 190 -6.88 -10.41 8.17
N SER A 191 -7.79 -11.03 7.44
CA SER A 191 -8.85 -10.40 6.67
C SER A 191 -10.18 -10.60 7.35
N TRP A 192 -10.99 -9.55 7.36
CA TRP A 192 -12.22 -9.52 8.13
C TRP A 192 -13.32 -8.83 7.33
N THR A 193 -14.56 -9.12 7.70
CA THR A 193 -15.74 -8.44 7.15
C THR A 193 -16.76 -8.18 8.25
N PHE A 194 -17.62 -7.19 8.03
CA PHE A 194 -18.75 -6.88 8.90
C PHE A 194 -19.91 -6.28 8.12
N ASP A 195 -21.09 -6.32 8.72
CA ASP A 195 -22.31 -5.72 8.18
C ASP A 195 -22.47 -4.28 8.66
N ALA A 196 -22.28 -3.32 7.75
CA ALA A 196 -22.49 -1.90 8.03
C ALA A 196 -23.96 -1.51 7.78
N PRO A 197 -24.64 -0.86 8.75
CA PRO A 197 -26.04 -0.49 8.58
C PRO A 197 -26.21 0.61 7.53
N LEU A 198 -27.38 0.61 6.88
CA LEU A 198 -27.90 1.67 6.05
C LEU A 198 -29.08 2.36 6.76
N LEU A 199 -29.34 3.62 6.42
CA LEU A 199 -30.55 4.31 6.88
C LEU A 199 -31.77 3.81 6.09
N GLY A 200 -32.94 3.81 6.73
CA GLY A 200 -34.20 3.48 6.10
C GLY A 200 -34.97 2.37 6.81
N SER A 201 -36.14 2.05 6.26
CA SER A 201 -37.00 0.97 6.71
C SER A 201 -37.43 0.14 5.49
N PRO A 202 -37.21 -1.19 5.48
CA PRO A 202 -36.66 -1.99 6.56
C PRO A 202 -35.15 -1.76 6.81
N PRO A 203 -34.64 -2.04 8.02
CA PRO A 203 -33.21 -2.05 8.29
C PRO A 203 -32.50 -2.98 7.31
N THR A 204 -31.48 -2.45 6.65
CA THR A 204 -30.67 -3.17 5.66
C THR A 204 -29.21 -2.92 5.97
N THR A 205 -28.35 -3.91 5.73
CA THR A 205 -26.91 -3.79 5.89
C THR A 205 -26.19 -3.92 4.55
N ARG A 206 -24.91 -3.57 4.52
CA ARG A 206 -23.99 -3.91 3.43
C ARG A 206 -22.73 -4.55 4.01
N PRO A 207 -22.15 -5.57 3.36
CA PRO A 207 -20.87 -6.11 3.78
C PRO A 207 -19.75 -5.10 3.50
N VAL A 208 -18.84 -4.97 4.46
CA VAL A 208 -17.65 -4.12 4.36
C VAL A 208 -16.41 -4.95 4.67
N ARG A 209 -15.46 -4.95 3.74
CA ARG A 209 -14.18 -5.67 3.89
C ARG A 209 -13.16 -4.84 4.64
N MET A 210 -12.29 -5.50 5.38
CA MET A 210 -11.17 -4.87 6.07
C MET A 210 -10.02 -5.84 6.30
N ILE A 211 -8.86 -5.29 6.64
CA ILE A 211 -7.71 -6.03 7.13
C ILE A 211 -7.24 -5.47 8.47
N LEU A 212 -6.65 -6.34 9.30
CA LEU A 212 -6.00 -5.96 10.55
C LEU A 212 -4.48 -6.13 10.43
N MET A 213 -3.75 -5.13 10.89
CA MET A 213 -2.28 -5.12 10.87
C MET A 213 -1.69 -4.47 12.12
N GLU A 214 -0.38 -4.67 12.31
CA GLU A 214 0.42 -4.02 13.36
C GLU A 214 0.25 -2.49 13.33
N TRP A 215 0.00 -1.89 14.49
CA TRP A 215 0.18 -0.46 14.67
C TRP A 215 1.67 -0.12 14.64
N ILE A 216 2.05 0.66 13.64
CA ILE A 216 3.42 1.15 13.48
C ILE A 216 3.50 2.54 14.13
N GLU A 217 4.01 2.58 15.35
CA GLU A 217 4.30 3.83 16.05
C GLU A 217 5.56 4.49 15.47
N GLY A 218 5.37 5.17 14.36
CA GLY A 218 6.43 5.83 13.61
C GLY A 218 5.88 6.95 12.74
N VAL A 219 6.74 7.49 11.90
CA VAL A 219 6.39 8.56 10.95
C VAL A 219 6.83 8.18 9.54
N SER A 220 6.08 8.62 8.54
CA SER A 220 6.45 8.35 7.15
C SER A 220 7.70 9.13 6.74
N MET A 221 8.47 8.62 5.77
CA MET A 221 9.59 9.37 5.19
C MET A 221 9.12 10.71 4.59
N ASP A 222 7.91 10.77 4.04
CA ASP A 222 7.34 12.00 3.48
C ASP A 222 7.08 13.04 4.57
N SER A 223 6.41 12.64 5.65
CA SER A 223 6.16 13.51 6.81
C SER A 223 7.46 14.01 7.45
N ALA A 224 8.48 13.16 7.49
CA ALA A 224 9.80 13.52 7.99
C ALA A 224 10.52 14.57 7.12
N VAL A 225 10.30 14.56 5.80
CA VAL A 225 10.80 15.61 4.89
C VAL A 225 10.05 16.92 5.09
N VAL A 226 8.71 16.86 5.11
CA VAL A 226 7.86 18.06 5.17
C VAL A 226 8.00 18.78 6.50
N ASN A 227 8.01 18.04 7.60
CA ASN A 227 8.01 18.64 8.93
C ASN A 227 9.42 18.94 9.45
N GLY A 228 10.47 18.53 8.72
CA GLY A 228 11.88 18.66 9.16
C GLY A 228 12.21 17.91 10.46
N HIS A 229 11.25 17.21 11.04
CA HIS A 229 11.26 16.70 12.41
C HIS A 229 10.55 15.34 12.47
N LEU A 230 11.11 14.44 13.28
CA LEU A 230 10.51 13.16 13.66
C LEU A 230 10.07 13.29 15.12
N ASN A 231 8.79 13.09 15.45
CA ASN A 231 8.29 12.91 16.82
C ASN A 231 9.04 13.70 17.92
N GLY A 232 9.10 15.03 17.81
CA GLY A 232 9.70 15.89 18.85
C GLY A 232 11.23 16.04 18.82
N LEU A 233 11.93 15.46 17.84
CA LEU A 233 13.33 15.78 17.56
C LEU A 233 13.40 17.10 16.78
N TYR A 234 14.01 18.12 17.40
CA TYR A 234 14.21 19.46 16.83
C TYR A 234 15.26 19.49 15.70
N GLU A 235 15.98 18.40 15.43
CA GLU A 235 17.06 18.37 14.44
C GLU A 235 16.69 17.56 13.18
N PRO A 236 17.07 18.05 11.97
CA PRO A 236 16.87 17.32 10.71
C PRO A 236 17.64 16.01 10.66
N ILE A 237 17.09 15.00 9.98
CA ILE A 237 17.78 13.71 9.78
C ILE A 237 19.10 13.94 9.02
N PRO A 238 20.26 13.48 9.54
CA PRO A 238 21.54 13.69 8.89
C PRO A 238 21.58 13.17 7.44
N PRO A 239 22.24 13.87 6.50
CA PRO A 239 22.29 13.49 5.09
C PRO A 239 22.73 12.04 4.84
N GLN A 240 23.74 11.57 5.56
CA GLN A 240 24.22 10.19 5.46
C GLN A 240 23.16 9.20 5.94
N GLN A 241 22.41 9.56 6.97
CA GLN A 241 21.36 8.73 7.53
C GLN A 241 20.15 8.61 6.58
N ARG A 242 19.82 9.68 5.85
CA ARG A 242 18.83 9.64 4.76
C ARG A 242 19.21 8.61 3.69
N LEU A 243 20.48 8.56 3.30
CA LEU A 243 20.96 7.52 2.36
C LEU A 243 20.86 6.10 2.95
N ASN A 244 21.19 5.92 4.23
CA ASN A 244 21.08 4.61 4.89
C ASN A 244 19.63 4.11 4.95
N ILE A 245 18.69 5.00 5.26
CA ILE A 245 17.24 4.69 5.28
C ILE A 245 16.75 4.34 3.88
N LEU A 246 17.15 5.12 2.87
CA LEU A 246 16.79 4.85 1.48
C LEU A 246 17.34 3.49 1.02
N ALA A 247 18.58 3.13 1.40
CA ALA A 247 19.13 1.82 1.12
C ALA A 247 18.25 0.71 1.68
N LYS A 248 17.81 0.83 2.94
CA LYS A 248 16.90 -0.16 3.56
C LYS A 248 15.56 -0.26 2.84
N ALA A 249 14.94 0.86 2.45
CA ALA A 249 13.71 0.84 1.66
C ALA A 249 13.88 0.11 0.31
N MET A 250 15.01 0.32 -0.38
CA MET A 250 15.32 -0.37 -1.63
C MET A 250 15.60 -1.88 -1.44
N GLU A 251 16.24 -2.26 -0.33
CA GLU A 251 16.46 -3.65 0.04
C GLU A 251 15.12 -4.37 0.32
N ILE A 252 14.16 -3.70 0.97
CA ILE A 252 12.81 -4.22 1.19
C ILE A 252 12.11 -4.49 -0.16
N ASP A 253 12.05 -3.50 -1.06
CA ASP A 253 11.37 -3.66 -2.36
C ASP A 253 11.99 -4.79 -3.21
N THR A 254 13.32 -4.90 -3.23
CA THR A 254 14.00 -5.99 -3.97
C THR A 254 13.78 -7.36 -3.34
N THR A 255 13.66 -7.43 -2.02
CA THR A 255 13.31 -8.67 -1.28
C THR A 255 11.87 -9.10 -1.58
N LEU A 256 10.92 -8.18 -1.55
CA LEU A 256 9.53 -8.46 -1.94
C LEU A 256 9.45 -8.96 -3.39
N TRP A 257 10.17 -8.31 -4.29
CA TRP A 257 10.21 -8.71 -5.69
C TRP A 257 10.77 -10.11 -5.90
N HIS A 258 11.75 -10.51 -5.08
CA HIS A 258 12.30 -11.86 -5.05
C HIS A 258 11.26 -12.89 -4.55
N HIS A 259 10.41 -12.52 -3.60
CA HIS A 259 9.27 -13.33 -3.16
C HIS A 259 8.07 -13.30 -4.11
N GLY A 260 8.16 -12.60 -5.25
CA GLY A 260 7.10 -12.54 -6.26
C GLY A 260 6.05 -11.46 -5.99
N ILE A 261 6.30 -10.55 -5.05
CA ILE A 261 5.39 -9.47 -4.67
C ILE A 261 5.93 -8.16 -5.24
N ARG A 262 5.10 -7.43 -5.99
CA ARG A 262 5.45 -6.11 -6.52
C ARG A 262 4.58 -5.05 -5.85
N HIS A 263 5.16 -4.13 -5.10
CA HIS A 263 4.40 -3.08 -4.41
C HIS A 263 3.62 -2.14 -5.36
N ARG A 264 4.26 -1.75 -6.47
CA ARG A 264 3.80 -0.77 -7.50
C ARG A 264 3.53 0.65 -7.04
N ASP A 265 3.48 0.93 -5.74
CA ASP A 265 3.40 2.29 -5.20
C ASP A 265 4.54 2.61 -4.22
N LEU A 266 5.79 2.34 -4.62
CA LEU A 266 6.94 2.58 -3.75
C LEU A 266 7.28 4.08 -3.70
N ALA A 267 6.85 4.75 -2.63
CA ALA A 267 7.03 6.17 -2.41
C ALA A 267 7.32 6.49 -0.94
N PRO A 268 7.93 7.66 -0.62
CA PRO A 268 8.22 8.06 0.76
C PRO A 268 7.03 8.01 1.73
N ARG A 269 5.81 8.31 1.25
CA ARG A 269 4.56 8.24 2.05
C ARG A 269 4.23 6.83 2.57
N ASN A 270 4.75 5.81 1.89
CA ASN A 270 4.49 4.39 2.17
C ASN A 270 5.64 3.74 2.94
N ILE A 271 6.63 4.51 3.38
CA ILE A 271 7.74 4.01 4.20
C ILE A 271 7.68 4.63 5.59
N MET A 272 7.44 3.80 6.60
CA MET A 272 7.40 4.19 8.00
C MET A 272 8.78 4.01 8.64
N LEU A 273 9.17 4.98 9.47
CA LEU A 273 10.39 4.99 10.26
C LEU A 273 10.03 4.83 11.74
N VAL A 274 10.56 3.78 12.36
CA VAL A 274 10.28 3.41 13.76
C VAL A 274 11.59 3.38 14.56
N GLY A 275 11.58 3.99 15.74
CA GLY A 275 12.69 3.98 16.68
C GLY A 275 13.00 5.35 17.25
N GLU A 276 13.60 5.34 18.43
CA GLU A 276 14.08 6.54 19.12
C GLU A 276 15.55 6.83 18.74
N ASN A 277 15.90 8.12 18.65
CA ASN A 277 17.26 8.61 18.47
C ASN A 277 17.97 8.16 17.17
N MET A 278 17.54 8.81 16.09
CA MET A 278 17.92 8.53 14.70
C MET A 278 19.36 8.93 14.35
N ASP A 279 20.00 9.68 15.24
CA ASP A 279 21.38 10.16 15.09
C ASP A 279 22.40 9.04 15.36
N ILE A 280 21.99 8.01 16.13
CA ILE A 280 22.89 6.94 16.60
C ILE A 280 22.61 5.62 15.87
N LYS A 281 21.35 5.35 15.49
CA LYS A 281 20.95 4.07 14.87
C LYS A 281 20.04 4.30 13.68
N ILE A 282 20.18 3.44 12.67
CA ILE A 282 19.23 3.36 11.55
C ILE A 282 17.88 2.90 12.13
N PRO A 283 16.77 3.62 11.87
CA PRO A 283 15.44 3.19 12.31
C PRO A 283 15.09 1.82 11.73
N ARG A 284 14.12 1.15 12.37
CA ARG A 284 13.37 0.12 11.68
C ARG A 284 12.58 0.79 10.55
N VAL A 285 12.85 0.34 9.32
CA VAL A 285 12.18 0.81 8.10
C VAL A 285 11.10 -0.21 7.74
N VAL A 286 9.86 0.23 7.62
CA VAL A 286 8.69 -0.62 7.35
C VAL A 286 7.97 -0.11 6.12
N LEU A 287 7.72 -0.97 5.14
CA LEU A 287 6.91 -0.64 3.95
C LEU A 287 5.44 -0.97 4.22
N VAL A 288 4.55 -0.04 3.89
CA VAL A 288 3.10 -0.12 4.10
C VAL A 288 2.33 0.18 2.81
N ASP A 289 1.01 -0.04 2.82
CA ASP A 289 0.06 0.29 1.73
C ASP A 289 0.21 -0.55 0.45
N PHE A 290 -0.31 -1.78 0.49
CA PHE A 290 -0.16 -2.76 -0.59
C PHE A 290 -1.42 -2.87 -1.49
N ASN A 291 -2.32 -1.88 -1.48
CA ASN A 291 -3.52 -1.90 -2.34
C ASN A 291 -3.18 -1.95 -3.85
N GLN A 292 -2.01 -1.42 -4.22
CA GLN A 292 -1.48 -1.50 -5.58
C GLN A 292 -0.57 -2.71 -5.84
N ALA A 293 -0.49 -3.68 -4.93
CA ALA A 293 0.45 -4.79 -5.05
C ALA A 293 0.05 -5.84 -6.10
N VAL A 294 1.03 -6.52 -6.70
CA VAL A 294 0.79 -7.67 -7.58
C VAL A 294 1.53 -8.90 -7.04
N CYS A 295 0.79 -9.98 -6.83
CA CYS A 295 1.29 -11.24 -6.29
C CYS A 295 1.51 -12.25 -7.43
N LEU A 296 2.71 -12.26 -8.02
CA LEU A 296 3.01 -13.03 -9.24
C LEU A 296 2.82 -14.54 -9.07
N ASN A 297 3.08 -15.06 -7.86
CA ASN A 297 2.93 -16.48 -7.57
C ASN A 297 1.47 -16.93 -7.65
N ARG A 298 0.54 -16.03 -7.37
CA ARG A 298 -0.91 -16.28 -7.46
C ARG A 298 -1.47 -16.15 -8.87
N LEU A 299 -0.65 -15.75 -9.85
CA LEU A 299 -1.03 -15.61 -11.26
C LEU A 299 -0.61 -16.81 -12.13
N GLY A 300 -0.27 -17.95 -11.52
CA GLY A 300 0.26 -19.10 -12.26
C GLY A 300 1.57 -18.80 -13.00
N LYS A 301 2.28 -17.73 -12.61
CA LYS A 301 3.60 -17.36 -13.16
C LYS A 301 4.66 -17.57 -12.09
N PRO A 302 4.91 -18.83 -11.65
CA PRO A 302 5.97 -19.11 -10.71
C PRO A 302 7.29 -18.65 -11.33
N ARG A 303 7.98 -17.74 -10.65
CA ARG A 303 9.33 -17.39 -11.05
C ARG A 303 10.26 -18.46 -10.54
N VAL A 304 11.10 -18.98 -11.43
CA VAL A 304 12.33 -19.67 -11.05
C VAL A 304 13.08 -18.74 -10.10
N THR A 305 13.13 -19.08 -8.81
CA THR A 305 13.71 -18.23 -7.79
C THR A 305 15.22 -18.30 -7.94
N LYS A 306 15.82 -17.20 -8.41
CA LYS A 306 17.27 -16.99 -8.22
C LYS A 306 17.57 -17.17 -6.74
N LYS A 307 18.70 -17.81 -6.37
CA LYS A 307 19.07 -18.04 -4.96
C LYS A 307 19.07 -16.76 -4.09
N LEU A 308 19.32 -15.60 -4.69
CA LEU A 308 19.38 -14.31 -4.01
C LEU A 308 18.49 -13.26 -4.70
N PRO A 309 17.96 -12.28 -3.95
CA PRO A 309 17.30 -11.10 -4.53
C PRO A 309 18.23 -10.33 -5.47
N VAL A 310 17.67 -9.65 -6.46
CA VAL A 310 18.46 -8.78 -7.36
C VAL A 310 18.97 -7.58 -6.57
N SER A 311 20.24 -7.23 -6.73
CA SER A 311 20.80 -6.07 -6.03
C SER A 311 20.06 -4.77 -6.36
N PRO A 312 19.70 -3.95 -5.35
CA PRO A 312 19.09 -2.64 -5.52
C PRO A 312 19.77 -1.77 -6.58
N ARG A 313 21.10 -1.82 -6.65
CA ARG A 313 21.87 -1.00 -7.59
C ARG A 313 21.45 -1.17 -9.04
N TYR A 314 20.94 -2.34 -9.44
CA TYR A 314 20.51 -2.59 -10.82
C TYR A 314 19.11 -2.06 -11.10
N ARG A 315 18.23 -2.16 -10.10
CA ARG A 315 16.83 -1.74 -10.19
C ARG A 315 16.74 -0.21 -10.22
N TYR A 316 17.45 0.45 -9.32
CA TYR A 316 17.42 1.90 -9.15
C TYR A 316 18.50 2.64 -9.96
N TRP A 317 19.25 1.96 -10.83
CA TRP A 317 20.24 2.64 -11.68
C TRP A 317 19.57 3.68 -12.58
N ASN A 318 20.01 4.94 -12.51
CA ASN A 318 19.38 6.10 -13.15
C ASN A 318 17.92 6.36 -12.74
N ASP A 319 17.43 5.75 -11.67
CA ASP A 319 16.05 5.89 -11.23
C ASP A 319 15.98 6.23 -9.73
N ARG A 320 15.55 7.46 -9.45
CA ARG A 320 15.35 7.98 -8.09
C ARG A 320 13.87 7.94 -7.67
N GLY A 321 12.97 7.63 -8.60
CA GLY A 321 11.52 7.62 -8.39
C GLY A 321 11.01 8.86 -7.65
N GLU A 322 10.07 8.62 -6.74
CA GLU A 322 9.49 9.63 -5.86
C GLU A 322 10.40 10.03 -4.68
N PHE A 323 11.60 9.44 -4.56
CA PHE A 323 12.53 9.70 -3.45
C PHE A 323 13.41 10.93 -3.67
N ILE A 324 13.21 11.71 -4.75
CA ILE A 324 14.00 12.92 -5.03
C ILE A 324 14.01 13.90 -3.83
N PRO A 325 12.87 14.23 -3.19
CA PRO A 325 12.86 15.12 -2.02
C PRO A 325 13.64 14.55 -0.83
N TRP A 326 13.70 13.22 -0.71
CA TRP A 326 14.43 12.52 0.35
C TRP A 326 15.95 12.50 0.15
N LEU A 327 16.46 12.70 -1.07
CA LEU A 327 17.89 12.64 -1.32
C LEU A 327 18.61 13.91 -0.85
N PRO A 328 19.79 13.80 -0.22
CA PRO A 328 20.66 14.95 0.04
C PRO A 328 21.41 15.38 -1.23
N GLU A 329 21.93 16.62 -1.25
CA GLU A 329 22.89 17.02 -2.28
C GLU A 329 24.24 16.30 -2.10
N PRO A 330 25.01 15.99 -3.18
CA PRO A 330 24.66 16.15 -4.58
C PRO A 330 23.91 14.94 -5.18
N HIS A 331 23.46 13.99 -4.36
CA HIS A 331 22.76 12.78 -4.83
C HIS A 331 21.39 13.12 -5.46
N ARG A 332 20.76 14.20 -4.98
CA ARG A 332 19.54 14.78 -5.54
C ARG A 332 19.75 15.42 -6.91
N SER A 333 20.85 16.15 -7.14
CA SER A 333 21.07 16.89 -8.39
C SER A 333 21.88 16.11 -9.45
N ASP A 334 22.86 15.28 -9.05
CA ASP A 334 23.76 14.58 -9.98
C ASP A 334 23.53 13.05 -9.97
N TYR A 335 22.92 12.53 -11.05
CA TYR A 335 22.67 11.09 -11.22
C TYR A 335 23.95 10.25 -11.20
N LYS A 336 25.11 10.81 -11.60
CA LYS A 336 26.39 10.08 -11.56
C LYS A 336 26.87 9.89 -10.14
N VAL A 337 26.57 10.83 -9.24
CA VAL A 337 26.85 10.70 -7.80
C VAL A 337 25.91 9.65 -7.20
N PHE A 338 24.61 9.75 -7.48
CA PHE A 338 23.64 8.75 -7.01
C PHE A 338 23.98 7.32 -7.45
N ASN A 339 24.33 7.13 -8.73
CA ASN A 339 24.79 5.83 -9.24
C ASN A 339 26.10 5.36 -8.60
N GLY A 340 27.01 6.30 -8.29
CA GLY A 340 28.23 5.98 -7.57
C GLY A 340 27.95 5.47 -6.16
N TRP A 341 27.02 6.11 -5.45
CA TRP A 341 26.51 5.64 -4.17
C TRP A 341 25.88 4.25 -4.29
N LEU A 342 24.94 4.02 -5.23
CA LEU A 342 24.37 2.69 -5.48
C LEU A 342 25.46 1.63 -5.70
N LYS A 343 26.49 1.96 -6.47
CA LYS A 343 27.59 1.04 -6.75
C LYS A 343 28.38 0.73 -5.48
N VAL A 344 28.81 1.74 -4.73
CA VAL A 344 29.59 1.54 -3.50
C VAL A 344 28.80 0.72 -2.47
N THR A 345 27.52 1.02 -2.29
CA THR A 345 26.67 0.38 -1.28
C THR A 345 26.49 -1.12 -1.53
N TRP A 346 26.32 -1.58 -2.78
CA TRP A 346 26.01 -2.98 -3.07
C TRP A 346 27.00 -3.74 -3.96
N LYS A 347 28.11 -3.14 -4.43
CA LYS A 347 29.07 -3.83 -5.34
C LYS A 347 29.65 -5.11 -4.76
N HIS A 348 29.83 -5.17 -3.44
CA HIS A 348 30.45 -6.29 -2.72
C HIS A 348 29.50 -7.02 -1.77
N SER A 349 28.20 -6.71 -1.80
CA SER A 349 27.23 -7.42 -0.97
C SER A 349 27.12 -8.88 -1.42
N LYS A 350 27.04 -9.78 -0.44
CA LYS A 350 26.82 -11.22 -0.66
C LYS A 350 25.33 -11.59 -0.57
N ASP A 351 24.49 -10.64 -0.15
CA ASP A 351 23.07 -10.84 0.10
C ASP A 351 22.24 -10.66 -1.18
N PHE A 352 22.86 -10.09 -2.23
CA PHE A 352 22.20 -9.80 -3.48
C PHE A 352 22.93 -10.39 -4.70
N GLY A 353 22.14 -10.91 -5.63
CA GLY A 353 22.59 -11.44 -6.91
C GLY A 353 22.60 -10.42 -8.06
N PRO A 354 23.18 -10.80 -9.21
CA PRO A 354 23.23 -9.97 -10.40
C PRO A 354 21.87 -9.86 -11.11
N PHE A 355 21.71 -8.76 -11.85
CA PHE A 355 20.63 -8.61 -12.82
C PHE A 355 21.05 -9.19 -14.17
N THR A 356 20.16 -9.93 -14.82
CA THR A 356 20.48 -10.77 -15.99
C THR A 356 20.14 -10.12 -17.33
N THR A 357 19.61 -8.89 -17.37
CA THR A 357 19.28 -8.20 -18.63
C THR A 357 20.22 -7.02 -18.91
N SER A 358 20.50 -6.79 -20.20
CA SER A 358 21.63 -6.00 -20.71
C SER A 358 21.32 -4.55 -21.10
N TRP A 359 20.14 -4.02 -20.72
CA TRP A 359 19.66 -2.73 -21.26
C TRP A 359 20.27 -1.48 -20.59
N LYS A 360 21.00 -1.63 -19.49
CA LYS A 360 21.66 -0.52 -18.78
C LYS A 360 23.15 -0.80 -18.65
N ASP A 361 23.98 0.18 -18.97
CA ASP A 361 25.41 0.14 -18.67
C ASP A 361 25.65 0.49 -17.18
N PHE A 362 25.67 -0.54 -16.34
CA PHE A 362 25.97 -0.43 -14.91
C PHE A 362 27.46 -0.16 -14.61
N ASN A 363 28.28 -0.08 -15.65
CA ASN A 363 29.69 0.31 -15.58
C ASN A 363 29.98 1.70 -16.14
N ALA A 364 28.95 2.39 -16.64
CA ALA A 364 29.04 3.78 -17.09
C ALA A 364 29.68 4.69 -16.03
N ASN A 365 30.30 5.78 -16.49
CA ASN A 365 30.99 6.74 -15.63
C ASN A 365 30.12 7.24 -14.46
N TYR A 366 30.57 6.97 -13.23
CA TYR A 366 29.97 7.40 -11.97
C TYR A 366 30.95 8.27 -11.18
N LYS A 367 30.43 9.03 -10.21
CA LYS A 367 31.22 9.86 -9.31
C LYS A 367 30.96 9.41 -7.88
N ILE A 368 31.96 9.48 -7.01
CA ILE A 368 31.77 9.27 -5.57
C ILE A 368 31.95 10.62 -4.89
N ARG A 369 30.92 11.08 -4.17
CA ARG A 369 30.95 12.29 -3.35
C ARG A 369 30.18 12.04 -2.05
N PRO A 370 30.63 12.56 -0.91
CA PRO A 370 29.85 12.49 0.32
C PRO A 370 28.57 13.32 0.19
N PRO A 371 27.49 12.98 0.92
CA PRO A 371 26.33 13.85 1.01
C PRO A 371 26.70 15.13 1.77
N LEU A 372 26.15 16.26 1.32
CA LEU A 372 26.31 17.57 1.94
C LEU A 372 25.21 17.81 2.98
N PRO A 373 25.48 18.61 4.03
CA PRO A 373 24.43 19.17 4.88
C PRO A 373 23.35 19.86 4.04
N ASP A 374 22.10 19.77 4.47
CA ASP A 374 21.07 20.63 3.90
C ASP A 374 21.50 22.08 4.16
N ALA A 375 21.52 22.92 3.12
CA ALA A 375 21.89 24.32 3.29
C ALA A 375 20.91 24.96 4.27
N GLU A 376 21.41 25.69 5.28
CA GLU A 376 20.54 26.54 6.10
C GLU A 376 19.78 27.46 5.13
N VAL A 377 18.45 27.35 5.13
CA VAL A 377 17.61 28.29 4.42
C VAL A 377 17.83 29.62 5.12
N SER A 378 18.73 30.45 4.58
CA SER A 378 18.89 31.82 5.07
C SER A 378 17.56 32.52 4.82
N ASP A 379 16.86 32.86 5.90
CA ASP A 379 15.74 33.81 5.90
C ASP A 379 16.25 35.17 5.42
N THR A 380 16.47 35.32 4.12
CA THR A 380 16.51 36.66 3.51
C THR A 380 15.08 37.14 3.45
N LYS A 381 14.65 37.82 4.53
CA LYS A 381 13.55 38.77 4.48
C LYS A 381 13.73 39.65 3.22
N PRO A 382 12.67 39.93 2.44
CA PRO A 382 12.75 40.96 1.43
C PRO A 382 13.13 42.26 2.14
N SER A 383 14.24 42.86 1.72
CA SER A 383 14.63 44.19 2.15
C SER A 383 13.48 45.15 1.87
N ASP A 384 12.97 45.78 2.92
CA ASP A 384 12.15 46.97 2.83
C ASP A 384 12.82 47.96 1.86
N VAL A 385 12.20 48.15 0.70
CA VAL A 385 12.52 49.29 -0.17
C VAL A 385 11.94 50.50 0.54
N SER A 386 12.81 51.16 1.30
CA SER A 386 12.64 52.52 1.76
C SER A 386 12.32 53.41 0.56
N THR A 387 11.13 53.98 0.59
CA THR A 387 10.79 55.22 -0.11
C THR A 387 11.78 56.30 0.32
N GLU A 388 12.59 56.79 -0.61
CA GLU A 388 13.10 58.16 -0.57
C GLU A 388 12.81 58.83 -1.92
N SER A 389 12.34 60.06 -1.78
CA SER A 389 11.86 61.05 -2.74
C SER A 389 12.95 61.61 -3.65
N GLU A 390 12.58 61.89 -4.90
CA GLU A 390 12.63 63.23 -5.51
C GLU A 390 11.57 63.36 -6.61
#